data_AF-A0A926ZBN7-F1
#
_entry.id   AF-A0A926ZBN7-F1
#
_cell.length_a   1.000
_cell.length_b   1.000
_cell.length_c   1.000
_cell.angle_alpha   90.00
_cell.angle_beta   90.00
_cell.angle_gamma   90.00
#
_symmetry.space_group_name_H-M   'P 1'
#
loop_
_entity.id
_entity.type
_entity.pdbx_description
1 polymer ?
#
loop_
_entity_poly.entity_id
_entity_poly.type
_entity_poly.pdbx_seq_one_letter_code
_entity_poly.pdbx_strand_id
1 'polypeptide(L)'
;MTATQNAQGVTVFDGSGQPSFVPCIPGKTSDSYHTIDELYDHRCLLFAAFMREYATGMFCKDRCWRSHQHHDGSHWGGWFIAGMDLPTGTITYHLPARMWDLLKGIPVRERAPEWDGHTPADVLKRLEAWLLA
;
A
#
# COMPACT_ATOMS: atom_id res chain seq x y z
N MET A 1 -10.08 -34.13 6.79
CA MET A 1 -9.75 -33.66 5.43
C MET A 1 -8.65 -32.63 5.57
N THR A 2 -7.41 -33.03 5.30
CA THR A 2 -6.22 -32.17 5.44
C THR A 2 -6.18 -31.17 4.30
N ALA A 3 -6.41 -29.90 4.60
CA ALA A 3 -6.07 -28.81 3.69
C ALA A 3 -4.56 -28.87 3.44
N THR A 4 -4.17 -29.10 2.20
CA THR A 4 -2.82 -28.79 1.72
C THR A 4 -2.57 -27.31 2.02
N GLN A 5 -1.79 -27.03 3.07
CA GLN A 5 -1.20 -25.72 3.24
C GLN A 5 -0.31 -25.50 2.02
N ASN A 6 -0.73 -24.61 1.11
CA ASN A 6 0.15 -24.08 0.08
C ASN A 6 1.43 -23.66 0.77
N ALA A 7 2.57 -24.23 0.38
CA ALA A 7 3.84 -23.96 1.02
C ALA A 7 4.11 -22.45 0.95
N GLN A 8 4.13 -21.79 2.12
CA GLN A 8 4.49 -20.38 2.22
C GLN A 8 6.00 -20.23 2.03
N GLY A 9 6.42 -19.15 1.36
CA GLY A 9 7.83 -18.86 1.15
C GLY A 9 8.04 -17.60 0.32
N VAL A 10 9.31 -17.28 0.09
CA VAL A 10 9.72 -16.11 -0.71
C VAL A 10 10.56 -16.57 -1.90
N THR A 11 10.50 -15.79 -2.98
CA THR A 11 11.46 -15.91 -4.09
C THR A 11 12.65 -15.01 -3.79
N VAL A 12 13.84 -15.60 -3.73
CA VAL A 12 15.11 -14.89 -3.56
C VAL A 12 15.86 -14.94 -4.88
N PHE A 13 16.40 -13.80 -5.30
CA PHE A 13 17.22 -13.69 -6.50
C PHE A 13 18.70 -13.61 -6.09
N ASP A 14 19.55 -14.41 -6.73
CA ASP A 14 21.00 -14.33 -6.50
C ASP A 14 21.63 -13.12 -7.22
N GLY A 15 22.95 -12.95 -7.09
CA GLY A 15 23.69 -11.85 -7.73
C GLY A 15 23.65 -11.87 -9.27
N SER A 16 23.21 -12.98 -9.89
CA SER A 16 22.98 -13.09 -11.33
C SER A 16 21.52 -12.89 -11.73
N GLY A 17 20.63 -12.67 -10.75
CA GLY A 17 19.19 -12.53 -10.97
C GLY A 17 18.47 -13.87 -11.13
N GLN A 18 19.10 -15.00 -10.82
CA GLN A 18 18.43 -16.30 -10.86
C GLN A 18 17.52 -16.48 -9.63
N PRO A 19 16.23 -16.85 -9.81
CA PRO A 19 15.31 -17.03 -8.70
C PRO A 19 15.47 -18.39 -8.02
N SER A 20 15.32 -18.41 -6.71
CA SER A 20 15.20 -19.62 -5.88
C SER A 20 14.05 -19.46 -4.88
N PHE A 21 13.33 -20.54 -4.60
CA PHE A 21 12.25 -20.53 -3.61
C PHE A 21 12.78 -20.95 -2.24
N VAL A 22 12.51 -20.13 -1.23
CA VAL A 22 12.88 -20.41 0.16
C VAL A 22 11.61 -20.57 1.00
N PRO A 23 11.31 -21.79 1.51
CA PRO A 23 10.19 -22.00 2.42
C PRO A 23 10.37 -21.19 3.70
N CYS A 24 9.41 -20.32 4.00
CA CYS A 24 9.41 -19.45 5.18
C CYS A 24 8.04 -18.80 5.36
N ILE A 25 7.87 -18.04 6.45
CA ILE A 25 6.73 -17.12 6.58
C ILE A 25 7.17 -15.78 5.98
N PRO A 26 6.64 -15.34 4.82
CA PRO A 26 7.17 -14.18 4.10
C PRO A 26 7.27 -12.91 4.95
N GLY A 27 6.24 -12.62 5.74
CA GLY A 27 6.22 -11.47 6.64
C GLY A 27 7.33 -11.47 7.70
N LYS A 28 7.86 -12.65 8.07
CA LYS A 28 8.95 -12.83 9.05
C LYS A 28 10.33 -12.93 8.41
N THR A 29 10.41 -12.95 7.09
CA THR A 29 11.70 -12.85 6.39
C THR A 29 12.30 -11.48 6.66
N SER A 30 13.61 -11.44 6.90
CA SER A 30 14.35 -10.23 7.25
C SER A 30 15.49 -9.94 6.28
N ASP A 31 15.76 -8.66 6.06
CA ASP A 31 16.95 -8.14 5.36
C ASP A 31 18.16 -7.93 6.29
N SER A 32 18.13 -8.50 7.50
CA SER A 32 19.04 -8.32 8.65
C SER A 32 18.85 -7.06 9.50
N TYR A 33 17.96 -6.14 9.10
CA TYR A 33 17.61 -4.95 9.89
C TYR A 33 16.12 -4.92 10.26
N HIS A 34 15.26 -5.28 9.31
CA HIS A 34 13.82 -5.32 9.46
C HIS A 34 13.26 -6.61 8.88
N THR A 35 12.11 -7.03 9.41
CA THR A 35 11.24 -8.02 8.78
C THR A 35 10.36 -7.35 7.72
N ILE A 36 9.85 -8.13 6.77
CA ILE A 36 8.89 -7.62 5.77
C ILE A 36 7.65 -7.04 6.46
N ASP A 37 7.14 -7.67 7.53
CA ASP A 37 6.01 -7.14 8.31
C ASP A 37 6.31 -5.74 8.88
N GLU A 38 7.51 -5.53 9.44
CA GLU A 38 7.92 -4.21 9.97
C GLU A 38 8.00 -3.16 8.86
N LEU A 39 8.57 -3.51 7.70
CA LEU A 39 8.63 -2.61 6.54
C LEU A 39 7.22 -2.27 6.01
N TYR A 40 6.30 -3.23 6.00
CA TYR A 40 4.90 -2.99 5.63
C TYR A 40 4.20 -2.06 6.62
N ASP A 41 4.43 -2.22 7.93
CA ASP A 41 3.89 -1.34 8.96
C ASP A 41 4.46 0.08 8.84
N HIS A 42 5.78 0.23 8.63
CA HIS A 42 6.41 1.52 8.35
C HIS A 42 5.80 2.19 7.11
N ARG A 43 5.68 1.46 5.99
CA ARG A 43 5.07 1.97 4.76
C ARG A 43 3.65 2.49 5.00
N CYS A 44 2.82 1.72 5.71
CA CYS A 44 1.44 2.11 6.00
C CYS A 44 1.38 3.37 6.87
N LEU A 45 2.19 3.44 7.93
CA LEU A 45 2.22 4.59 8.83
C LEU A 45 2.79 5.85 8.18
N LEU A 46 3.85 5.73 7.38
CA LEU A 46 4.42 6.84 6.63
C LEU A 46 3.43 7.38 5.60
N PHE A 47 2.75 6.50 4.85
CA PHE A 47 1.72 6.92 3.92
C PHE A 47 0.53 7.58 4.65
N ALA A 48 0.08 7.04 5.78
CA ALA A 48 -1.00 7.64 6.55
C ALA A 48 -0.62 9.03 7.11
N ALA A 49 0.61 9.20 7.62
CA ALA A 49 1.12 10.49 8.05
C ALA A 49 1.15 11.47 6.87
N PHE A 50 1.67 11.04 5.73
CA PHE A 50 1.73 11.86 4.53
C PHE A 50 0.33 12.30 4.04
N MET A 51 -0.65 11.39 3.99
CA MET A 51 -2.05 11.73 3.66
C MET A 51 -2.62 12.81 4.58
N ARG A 52 -2.36 12.73 5.88
CA ARG A 52 -2.88 13.70 6.86
C ARG A 52 -2.27 15.08 6.66
N GLU A 53 -0.95 15.16 6.49
CA GLU A 53 -0.26 16.42 6.25
C GLU A 53 -0.68 17.05 4.92
N TYR A 54 -0.79 16.26 3.85
CA TYR A 54 -1.24 16.75 2.54
C TYR A 54 -2.69 17.26 2.57
N ALA A 55 -3.60 16.54 3.23
CA ALA A 55 -5.01 16.93 3.32
C ALA A 55 -5.22 18.19 4.17
N THR A 56 -4.38 18.43 5.17
CA THR A 56 -4.53 19.56 6.12
C THR A 56 -3.72 20.78 5.71
N GLY A 57 -2.42 20.62 5.40
CA GLY A 57 -1.50 21.72 5.14
C GLY A 57 -1.67 22.40 3.78
N MET A 58 -2.19 21.69 2.77
CA MET A 58 -2.31 22.21 1.40
C MET A 58 -3.76 22.52 0.98
N PHE A 59 -4.72 22.48 1.91
CA PHE A 59 -6.16 22.57 1.61
C PHE A 59 -6.65 21.60 0.51
N CYS A 60 -5.91 20.50 0.30
CA CYS A 60 -6.17 19.51 -0.76
C CYS A 60 -7.01 18.34 -0.26
N LYS A 61 -7.92 18.59 0.70
CA LYS A 61 -8.68 17.53 1.38
C LYS A 61 -9.42 16.60 0.40
N ASP A 62 -9.99 17.16 -0.66
CA ASP A 62 -10.75 16.40 -1.67
C ASP A 62 -9.88 15.55 -2.61
N ARG A 63 -8.56 15.74 -2.57
CA ARG A 63 -7.57 14.93 -3.29
C ARG A 63 -7.10 13.72 -2.48
N CYS A 64 -7.52 13.58 -1.23
CA CYS A 64 -7.31 12.37 -0.44
C CYS A 64 -8.62 11.62 -0.26
N TRP A 65 -8.56 10.29 -0.31
CA TRP A 65 -9.74 9.47 -0.12
C TRP A 65 -9.39 8.11 0.47
N ARG A 66 -10.37 7.47 1.09
CA ARG A 66 -10.31 6.09 1.56
C ARG A 66 -11.63 5.36 1.32
N SER A 67 -11.57 4.05 1.09
CA SER A 67 -12.74 3.20 0.89
C SER A 67 -12.46 1.76 1.30
N HIS A 68 -13.50 1.04 1.72
CA HIS A 68 -13.42 -0.41 1.90
C HIS A 68 -13.63 -1.18 0.58
N GLN A 69 -14.25 -0.56 -0.42
CA GLN A 69 -14.58 -1.20 -1.69
C GLN A 69 -13.70 -0.66 -2.80
N HIS A 70 -13.28 -1.54 -3.71
CA HIS A 70 -12.75 -1.15 -5.00
C HIS A 70 -13.87 -0.62 -5.91
N HIS A 71 -13.49 -0.06 -7.06
CA HIS A 71 -14.42 0.47 -8.05
C HIS A 71 -15.50 -0.54 -8.48
N ASP A 72 -15.10 -1.80 -8.69
CA ASP A 72 -15.97 -2.90 -9.09
C ASP A 72 -16.86 -3.44 -7.95
N GLY A 73 -16.74 -2.88 -6.73
CA GLY A 73 -17.47 -3.33 -5.54
C GLY A 73 -16.82 -4.50 -4.81
N SER A 74 -15.71 -5.05 -5.31
CA SER A 74 -14.93 -6.05 -4.57
C SER A 74 -14.29 -5.41 -3.34
N HIS A 75 -13.98 -6.22 -2.33
CA HIS A 75 -13.26 -5.79 -1.14
C HIS A 75 -12.29 -6.88 -0.68
N TRP A 76 -11.24 -6.47 0.03
CA TRP A 76 -10.28 -7.40 0.63
C TRP A 76 -10.45 -7.42 2.15
N GLY A 77 -10.90 -8.56 2.68
CA GLY A 77 -11.12 -8.74 4.11
C GLY A 77 -9.88 -8.40 4.93
N GLY A 78 -10.04 -7.57 5.97
CA GLY A 78 -8.94 -7.11 6.81
C GLY A 78 -8.16 -5.91 6.26
N TRP A 79 -8.55 -5.37 5.10
CA TRP A 79 -7.90 -4.23 4.44
C TRP A 79 -8.91 -3.16 4.02
N PHE A 80 -8.40 -1.98 3.75
CA PHE A 80 -9.10 -0.91 3.03
C PHE A 80 -8.11 -0.25 2.07
N ILE A 81 -8.60 0.43 1.04
CA ILE A 81 -7.78 1.16 0.09
C ILE A 81 -7.84 2.66 0.39
N ALA A 82 -6.70 3.33 0.30
CA ALA A 82 -6.59 4.77 0.41
C ALA A 82 -5.75 5.33 -0.74
N GLY A 83 -6.06 6.54 -1.17
CA GLY A 83 -5.40 7.17 -2.31
C GLY A 83 -5.26 8.68 -2.20
N MET A 84 -4.27 9.19 -2.93
CA MET A 84 -3.95 10.61 -3.06
C MET A 84 -3.82 10.98 -4.54
N ASP A 85 -4.58 11.99 -4.97
CA ASP A 85 -4.55 12.52 -6.35
C ASP A 85 -3.49 13.64 -6.45
N LEU A 86 -2.22 13.24 -6.52
CA LEU A 86 -1.09 14.16 -6.65
C LEU A 86 -1.08 14.84 -8.03
N PRO A 87 -0.45 16.03 -8.16
CA PRO A 87 -0.27 16.66 -9.47
C PRO A 87 0.46 15.78 -10.51
N THR A 88 1.28 14.84 -10.04
CA THR A 88 2.07 13.92 -10.87
C THR A 88 1.39 12.58 -11.13
N GLY A 89 0.19 12.37 -10.61
CA GLY A 89 -0.60 11.15 -10.76
C GLY A 89 -1.07 10.57 -9.43
N THR A 90 -2.12 9.76 -9.46
CA THR A 90 -2.70 9.16 -8.26
C THR A 90 -1.77 8.10 -7.67
N ILE A 91 -1.64 8.04 -6.35
CA ILE A 91 -1.01 6.90 -5.67
C ILE A 91 -2.03 6.24 -4.76
N THR A 92 -2.02 4.91 -4.69
CA THR A 92 -2.90 4.16 -3.80
C THR A 92 -2.15 3.09 -3.03
N TYR A 93 -2.63 2.80 -1.83
CA TYR A 93 -2.14 1.71 -0.99
C TYR A 93 -3.31 1.02 -0.30
N HIS A 94 -3.19 -0.31 -0.13
CA HIS A 94 -4.00 -1.05 0.82
C HIS A 94 -3.40 -0.96 2.21
N LEU A 95 -4.21 -0.55 3.18
CA LEU A 95 -3.85 -0.44 4.58
C LEU A 95 -4.65 -1.46 5.40
N PRO A 96 -4.08 -2.01 6.49
CA PRO A 96 -4.81 -2.89 7.38
C PRO A 96 -6.03 -2.18 7.97
N ALA A 97 -7.18 -2.86 8.05
CA ALA A 97 -8.42 -2.31 8.62
C ALA A 97 -8.25 -1.74 10.03
N ARG A 98 -7.32 -2.31 10.84
CA ARG A 98 -6.95 -1.79 12.17
C ARG A 98 -6.40 -0.36 12.16
N MET A 99 -5.93 0.13 11.00
CA MET A 99 -5.39 1.48 10.82
C MET A 99 -6.42 2.47 10.29
N TRP A 100 -7.68 2.07 10.10
CA TRP A 100 -8.72 2.94 9.54
C TRP A 100 -8.79 4.29 10.27
N ASP A 101 -8.85 4.28 11.59
CA ASP A 101 -9.01 5.50 12.39
C ASP A 101 -7.80 6.43 12.36
N LEU A 102 -6.62 5.96 11.89
CA LEU A 102 -5.47 6.84 11.67
C LEU A 102 -5.76 7.90 10.58
N LEU A 103 -6.67 7.61 9.65
CA LEU A 103 -7.09 8.53 8.59
C LEU A 103 -8.39 9.27 8.91
N LYS A 104 -8.74 9.42 10.20
CA LYS A 104 -9.90 10.22 10.61
C LYS A 104 -9.81 11.64 10.03
N GLY A 105 -10.87 12.07 9.36
CA GLY A 105 -10.95 13.36 8.67
C GLY A 105 -10.65 13.31 7.18
N ILE A 106 -10.04 12.23 6.68
CA ILE A 106 -9.92 11.98 5.24
C ILE A 106 -11.29 11.54 4.69
N PRO A 107 -11.78 12.13 3.58
CA PRO A 107 -13.04 11.76 2.95
C PRO A 107 -13.17 10.24 2.70
N VAL A 108 -14.32 9.69 3.11
CA VAL A 108 -14.67 8.30 2.82
C VAL A 108 -15.47 8.26 1.53
N ARG A 109 -15.09 7.39 0.60
CA ARG A 109 -15.87 7.10 -0.60
C ARG A 109 -16.54 5.74 -0.46
N GLU A 110 -17.76 5.61 -0.98
CA GLU A 110 -18.46 4.32 -1.04
C GLU A 110 -17.62 3.29 -1.80
N ARG A 111 -17.03 3.71 -2.92
CA ARG A 111 -16.08 2.93 -3.72
C ARG A 111 -14.85 3.75 -4.09
N ALA A 112 -13.70 3.09 -4.19
CA ALA A 112 -12.50 3.67 -4.78
C ALA A 112 -12.74 4.06 -6.25
N PRO A 113 -12.02 5.07 -6.78
CA PRO A 113 -11.91 5.30 -8.22
C PRO A 113 -11.48 4.04 -8.97
N GLU A 114 -11.81 4.00 -10.27
CA GLU A 114 -11.28 2.98 -11.16
C GLU A 114 -9.74 2.99 -11.15
N TRP A 115 -9.15 1.80 -11.08
CA TRP A 115 -7.69 1.66 -11.06
C TRP A 115 -7.14 1.92 -12.45
N ASP A 116 -6.20 2.87 -12.54
CA ASP A 116 -5.54 3.27 -13.79
C ASP A 116 -4.43 2.28 -14.24
N GLY A 117 -4.26 1.16 -13.54
CA GLY A 117 -3.27 0.13 -13.87
C GLY A 117 -1.86 0.43 -13.38
N HIS A 118 -1.65 1.43 -12.52
CA HIS A 118 -0.31 1.81 -12.07
C HIS A 118 0.41 0.68 -11.30
N THR A 119 1.69 0.52 -11.59
CA THR A 119 2.58 -0.45 -10.93
C THR A 119 3.28 0.16 -9.71
N PRO A 120 3.97 -0.64 -8.86
CA PRO A 120 4.82 -0.08 -7.81
C PRO A 120 5.89 0.88 -8.33
N ALA A 121 6.42 0.65 -9.54
CA ALA A 121 7.40 1.55 -10.16
C ALA A 121 6.76 2.90 -10.56
N ASP A 122 5.51 2.88 -11.03
CA ASP A 122 4.78 4.12 -11.34
C ASP A 122 4.53 4.95 -10.07
N VAL A 123 4.21 4.30 -8.94
CA VAL A 123 4.06 5.00 -7.65
C VAL A 123 5.35 5.72 -7.26
N LEU A 124 6.51 5.05 -7.38
CA LEU A 124 7.81 5.66 -7.10
C LEU A 124 8.08 6.83 -8.04
N LYS A 125 7.83 6.68 -9.35
CA LYS A 125 8.01 7.75 -10.34
C LYS A 125 7.12 8.95 -10.05
N ARG A 126 5.85 8.73 -9.66
CA ARG A 126 4.89 9.80 -9.30
C ARG A 126 5.36 10.57 -8.07
N LEU A 127 5.82 9.85 -7.04
CA LEU A 127 6.37 10.45 -5.83
C LEU A 127 7.66 11.23 -6.11
N GLU A 128 8.61 10.66 -6.85
CA GLU A 128 9.87 11.33 -7.21
C GLU A 128 9.62 12.59 -8.02
N ALA A 129 8.76 12.52 -9.05
CA ALA A 129 8.38 13.70 -9.83
C ALA A 129 7.72 14.78 -8.96
N TRP A 130 6.98 14.40 -7.93
CA TRP A 130 6.32 15.35 -7.04
C TRP A 130 7.31 16.01 -6.07
N LEU A 131 8.32 15.28 -5.60
CA LEU A 131 9.39 15.83 -4.75
C LEU A 131 10.30 16.82 -5.50
N LEU A 132 10.34 16.75 -6.83
CA LEU A 132 11.13 17.63 -7.69
C LEU A 132 10.33 18.83 -8.24
N ALA A 133 9.02 18.90 -7.95
CA ALA A 133 8.11 19.95 -8.43
C ALA A 133 8.02 21.12 -7.45
#